data_AF-W2UGK5-F1
#
_entry.id   AF-W2UGK5-F1
#
_cell.length_a   1.000
_cell.length_b   1.000
_cell.length_c   1.000
_cell.angle_alpha   90.00
_cell.angle_beta   90.00
_cell.angle_gamma   90.00
#
_symmetry.space_group_name_H-M   'P 1'
#
loop_
_entity.id
_entity.type
_entity.pdbx_description
1 polymer ?
#
loop_
_entity_poly.entity_id
_entity_poly.type
_entity_poly.pdbx_seq_one_letter_code
_entity_poly.pdbx_strand_id
1 'polypeptide(L)'
;MNFIITLILSFALIMTALLVFRYIGLPIYRVEPINVKVLLEAVLEGQATEADWDVFIGMTIRHNPDLDEIRLQCAILAEQEMSLREGQVHFSSAGRDELNAILTRIKNELLPSTEQHHD
;
A
#
# COMPACT_ATOMS: atom_id res chain seq x y z
N MET A 1 -33.53 32.98 25.57
CA MET A 1 -33.45 32.46 24.19
C MET A 1 -32.00 32.32 23.72
N ASN A 2 -31.20 33.40 23.71
CA ASN A 2 -29.83 33.38 23.14
C ASN A 2 -28.87 32.39 23.80
N PHE A 3 -28.88 32.25 25.12
CA PHE A 3 -27.99 31.31 25.83
C PHE A 3 -28.18 29.84 25.40
N ILE A 4 -29.45 29.42 25.24
CA ILE A 4 -29.79 28.06 24.82
C ILE A 4 -29.35 27.84 23.37
N ILE A 5 -29.54 28.84 22.50
CA ILE A 5 -29.12 28.79 21.10
C ILE A 5 -27.60 28.67 21.00
N THR A 6 -26.85 29.49 21.74
CA THR A 6 -25.38 29.42 21.76
C THR A 6 -24.87 28.09 22.30
N LEU A 7 -25.53 27.54 23.33
CA LEU A 7 -25.17 26.25 23.91
C LEU A 7 -25.36 25.12 22.89
N ILE A 8 -26.53 25.05 22.24
CA ILE A 8 -26.82 24.04 21.21
C ILE A 8 -25.86 24.18 20.03
N LEU A 9 -25.57 25.40 19.58
CA LEU A 9 -24.66 25.64 18.46
C LEU A 9 -23.23 25.18 18.79
N SER A 10 -22.74 25.49 20.00
CA SER A 10 -21.42 25.04 20.45
C SER A 10 -21.33 23.51 20.52
N PHE A 11 -22.38 22.86 21.02
CA PHE A 11 -22.44 21.41 21.11
C PHE A 11 -22.50 20.75 19.73
N ALA A 12 -23.31 21.30 18.82
CA ALA A 12 -23.40 20.84 17.43
C ALA A 12 -22.05 20.98 16.72
N LEU A 13 -21.35 22.10 16.89
CA LEU A 13 -20.01 22.33 16.32
C LEU A 13 -19.01 21.27 16.80
N ILE A 14 -18.99 20.98 18.11
CA ILE A 14 -18.11 19.96 18.69
C ILE A 14 -18.47 18.57 18.17
N MET A 15 -19.76 18.23 18.11
CA MET A 15 -20.21 16.95 17.54
C MET A 15 -19.81 16.79 16.09
N THR A 16 -20.01 17.81 15.25
CA THR A 16 -19.60 17.79 13.85
C THR A 16 -18.09 17.60 13.73
N ALA A 17 -17.29 18.31 14.53
CA ALA A 17 -15.84 18.13 14.53
C ALA A 17 -15.45 16.69 14.91
N LEU A 18 -16.06 16.10 15.94
CA LEU A 18 -15.80 14.72 16.35
C LEU A 18 -16.23 13.70 15.29
N LEU A 19 -17.35 13.93 14.61
CA LEU A 19 -17.78 13.10 13.49
C LEU A 19 -16.81 13.20 12.31
N VAL A 20 -16.36 14.41 11.98
CA VAL A 20 -15.33 14.62 10.95
C VAL A 20 -14.05 13.88 11.31
N PHE A 21 -13.56 13.98 12.55
CA PHE A 21 -12.40 13.20 13.00
C PHE A 21 -12.64 11.69 12.96
N ARG A 22 -13.86 11.23 13.25
CA ARG A 22 -14.24 9.81 13.15
C ARG A 22 -14.24 9.33 11.70
N TYR A 23 -14.81 10.11 10.79
CA TYR A 23 -14.93 9.78 9.37
C TYR A 23 -13.61 9.95 8.61
N ILE A 24 -12.77 10.89 9.03
CA ILE A 24 -11.43 11.09 8.47
C ILE A 24 -10.50 9.90 8.76
N GLY A 25 -10.91 8.96 9.63
CA GLY A 25 -10.33 7.62 9.77
C GLY A 25 -8.81 7.63 9.67
N LEU A 26 -8.12 7.80 10.81
CA LEU A 26 -6.65 7.73 10.96
C LEU A 26 -6.03 6.97 9.78
N PRO A 27 -5.18 7.60 8.93
CA PRO A 27 -4.63 6.94 7.76
C PRO A 27 -3.77 5.77 8.24
N ILE A 28 -4.39 4.61 8.40
CA ILE A 28 -3.69 3.39 8.72
C ILE A 28 -3.04 3.00 7.42
N TYR A 29 -1.76 3.33 7.30
CA TYR A 29 -0.87 2.84 6.26
C TYR A 29 -0.75 1.32 6.43
N ARG A 30 -1.81 0.60 6.05
CA ARG A 30 -1.84 -0.86 6.02
C ARG A 30 -1.40 -1.22 4.62
N VAL A 31 -0.20 -1.77 4.49
CA VAL A 31 0.26 -2.28 3.20
C VAL A 31 -0.49 -3.56 2.92
N GLU A 32 -1.60 -3.37 2.21
CA GLU A 32 -2.43 -4.44 1.72
C GLU A 32 -1.81 -5.07 0.46
N PRO A 33 -2.17 -6.32 0.16
CA PRO A 33 -1.69 -7.01 -1.05
C PRO A 33 -1.96 -6.21 -2.34
N ILE A 34 -3.01 -5.38 -2.34
CA ILE A 34 -3.36 -4.49 -3.44
C ILE A 34 -2.30 -3.40 -3.67
N ASN A 35 -1.71 -2.84 -2.60
CA ASN A 35 -0.67 -1.81 -2.72
C ASN A 35 0.63 -2.41 -3.27
N VAL A 36 0.94 -3.64 -2.85
CA VAL A 36 2.09 -4.39 -3.37
C VAL A 36 1.89 -4.71 -4.85
N LYS A 37 0.69 -5.17 -5.26
CA LYS A 37 0.35 -5.36 -6.67
C LYS A 37 0.55 -4.07 -7.48
N VAL A 38 -0.01 -2.95 -7.03
CA VAL A 38 0.10 -1.66 -7.73
C VAL A 38 1.55 -1.20 -7.84
N LEU A 39 2.35 -1.40 -6.79
CA LEU A 39 3.79 -1.11 -6.84
C LEU A 39 4.52 -1.99 -7.87
N LEU A 40 4.27 -3.30 -7.87
CA LEU A 40 4.88 -4.21 -8.85
C LEU A 40 4.45 -3.88 -10.28
N GLU A 41 3.17 -3.56 -10.51
CA GLU A 41 2.67 -3.09 -11.82
C GLU A 41 3.36 -1.79 -12.24
N ALA A 42 3.48 -0.82 -11.33
CA ALA A 42 4.19 0.43 -11.59
C ALA A 42 5.68 0.22 -11.90
N VAL A 43 6.33 -0.76 -11.28
CA VAL A 43 7.71 -1.16 -11.57
C VAL A 43 7.82 -1.77 -12.97
N LEU A 44 6.87 -2.64 -13.36
CA LEU A 44 6.82 -3.23 -14.70
C LEU A 44 6.57 -2.17 -15.79
N GLU A 45 5.76 -1.16 -15.48
CA GLU A 45 5.50 -0.01 -16.35
C GLU A 45 6.65 1.02 -16.36
N GLY A 46 7.64 0.87 -15.45
CA GLY A 46 8.76 1.81 -15.31
C GLY A 46 8.38 3.15 -14.68
N GLN A 47 7.26 3.22 -13.96
CA GLN A 47 6.76 4.42 -13.29
C GLN A 47 7.09 4.47 -11.80
N ALA A 48 7.59 3.36 -11.22
CA ALA A 48 7.92 3.30 -9.80
C ALA A 48 9.21 4.06 -9.48
N THR A 49 9.15 4.90 -8.44
CA THR A 49 10.33 5.64 -7.95
C THR A 49 11.17 4.78 -7.01
N GLU A 50 12.46 5.12 -6.91
CA GLU A 50 13.38 4.49 -5.95
C GLU A 50 12.85 4.58 -4.50
N ALA A 51 12.26 5.73 -4.13
CA ALA A 51 11.75 5.94 -2.78
C ALA A 51 10.58 5.02 -2.45
N ASP A 52 9.65 4.80 -3.39
CA ASP A 52 8.51 3.89 -3.17
C ASP A 52 8.98 2.43 -3.02
N TRP A 53 10.00 2.05 -3.79
CA TRP A 53 10.62 0.73 -3.69
C TRP A 53 11.39 0.52 -2.38
N ASP A 54 12.20 1.50 -1.97
CA ASP A 54 12.97 1.45 -0.73
C ASP A 54 12.07 1.37 0.51
N VAL A 55 10.95 2.11 0.50
CA VAL A 55 9.93 2.02 1.55
C VAL A 55 9.30 0.63 1.61
N PHE A 56 9.00 0.03 0.46
CA PHE A 56 8.43 -1.32 0.40
C PHE A 56 9.42 -2.41 0.87
N ILE A 57 10.69 -2.34 0.46
CA ILE A 57 11.72 -3.29 0.89
C ILE A 57 12.06 -3.10 2.37
N GLY A 58 12.10 -1.86 2.85
CA GLY A 58 12.46 -1.50 4.22
C GLY A 58 11.38 -1.77 5.27
N MET A 59 10.12 -1.97 4.87
CA MET A 59 9.03 -2.25 5.81
C MET A 59 8.92 -3.74 6.15
N THR A 60 8.55 -4.06 7.40
CA THR A 60 8.30 -5.46 7.81
C THR A 60 6.81 -5.76 7.80
N ILE A 61 6.39 -6.81 7.09
CA ILE A 61 4.97 -7.16 6.94
C ILE A 61 4.64 -8.29 7.92
N ARG A 62 4.47 -7.96 9.20
CA ARG A 62 4.22 -8.98 10.25
C ARG A 62 2.86 -9.65 10.17
N HIS A 63 1.88 -9.02 9.53
CA HIS A 63 0.50 -9.51 9.53
C HIS A 63 0.24 -10.65 8.53
N ASN A 64 1.14 -10.83 7.56
CA ASN A 64 0.95 -11.74 6.44
C ASN A 64 2.33 -12.30 6.07
N PRO A 65 2.69 -13.48 6.61
CA PRO A 65 4.02 -14.06 6.42
C PRO A 65 4.31 -14.36 4.95
N ASP A 66 3.29 -14.68 4.15
CA ASP A 66 3.44 -14.92 2.71
C ASP A 66 3.82 -13.62 1.97
N LEU A 67 3.24 -12.48 2.37
CA LEU A 67 3.58 -11.18 1.79
C LEU A 67 4.98 -10.71 2.21
N ASP A 68 5.45 -11.07 3.41
CA ASP A 68 6.81 -10.80 3.85
C ASP A 68 7.85 -11.69 3.14
N GLU A 69 7.50 -12.95 2.85
CA GLU A 69 8.32 -13.84 2.00
C GLU A 69 8.46 -13.25 0.60
N ILE A 70 7.35 -12.77 0.02
CA ILE A 70 7.35 -12.12 -1.30
C ILE A 70 8.20 -10.85 -1.30
N ARG A 71 8.10 -10.01 -0.26
CA ARG A 71 8.96 -8.84 -0.09
C ARG A 71 10.44 -9.23 -0.07
N LEU A 72 10.80 -10.29 0.64
CA LEU A 72 12.17 -10.79 0.71
C LEU A 72 12.65 -11.29 -0.67
N GLN A 73 11.81 -12.02 -1.41
CA GLN A 73 12.12 -12.46 -2.77
C GLN A 73 12.34 -11.26 -3.71
N CYS A 74 11.47 -10.25 -3.66
CA CYS A 74 11.64 -9.01 -4.41
C CYS A 74 12.93 -8.26 -4.02
N ALA A 75 13.32 -8.25 -2.74
CA ALA A 75 14.56 -7.63 -2.28
C ALA A 75 15.80 -8.31 -2.87
N ILE A 76 15.82 -9.65 -2.84
CA ILE A 76 16.91 -10.47 -3.38
C ILE A 76 17.00 -10.32 -4.90
N LEU A 77 15.86 -10.27 -5.58
CA LEU A 77 15.79 -10.05 -7.02
C LEU A 77 16.26 -8.63 -7.39
N ALA A 78 15.91 -7.63 -6.59
CA ALA A 78 16.39 -6.27 -6.80
C ALA A 78 17.92 -6.18 -6.67
N GLU A 79 18.52 -6.84 -5.69
CA GLU A 79 19.98 -6.82 -5.54
C GLU A 79 20.72 -7.38 -6.77
N GLN A 80 20.10 -8.31 -7.51
CA GLN A 80 20.69 -8.97 -8.67
C GLN A 80 20.35 -8.30 -10.01
N GLU A 81 19.10 -7.86 -10.17
CA GLU A 81 18.53 -7.49 -11.48
C GLU A 81 17.95 -6.08 -11.53
N MET A 82 17.95 -5.34 -10.41
CA MET A 82 17.49 -3.94 -10.39
C MET A 82 18.61 -2.98 -10.78
N SER A 83 18.24 -2.03 -11.62
CA SER A 83 19.05 -0.88 -11.98
C SER A 83 18.24 0.40 -11.77
N LEU A 84 18.94 1.46 -11.40
CA LEU A 84 18.35 2.79 -11.26
C LEU A 84 18.58 3.57 -12.55
N ARG A 85 17.50 3.94 -13.22
CA ARG A 85 17.54 4.74 -14.44
C ARG A 85 16.65 5.96 -14.25
N GLU A 86 17.24 7.16 -14.30
CA GLU A 86 16.52 8.43 -14.14
C GLU A 86 15.71 8.55 -12.83
N GLY A 87 16.19 7.93 -11.75
CA GLY A 87 15.51 7.91 -10.45
C GLY A 87 14.31 6.96 -10.37
N GLN A 88 14.09 6.16 -11.42
CA GLN A 88 13.08 5.13 -11.49
C GLN A 88 13.70 3.74 -11.38
N VAL A 89 12.92 2.83 -10.81
CA VAL A 89 13.29 1.44 -10.63
C VAL A 89 13.10 0.70 -11.95
N HIS A 90 14.20 0.16 -12.50
CA HIS A 90 14.18 -0.57 -13.75
C HIS A 90 14.79 -1.96 -13.59
N PHE A 91 14.00 -2.99 -13.89
CA PHE A 91 14.45 -4.38 -13.88
C PHE A 91 14.90 -4.84 -15.27
N SER A 92 15.85 -5.77 -15.31
CA SER A 92 16.20 -6.49 -16.54
C SER A 92 15.00 -7.30 -17.08
N SER A 93 15.09 -7.80 -18.32
CA SER A 93 14.02 -8.65 -18.88
C SER A 93 13.81 -9.92 -18.06
N ALA A 94 14.87 -10.53 -17.54
CA ALA A 94 14.79 -11.70 -16.67
C ALA A 94 14.14 -11.35 -15.32
N GLY A 95 14.53 -10.23 -14.71
CA GLY A 95 13.92 -9.74 -13.48
C GLY A 95 12.43 -9.41 -13.63
N ARG A 96 12.01 -8.90 -14.80
CA ARG A 96 10.58 -8.64 -15.09
C ARG A 96 9.74 -9.92 -15.20
N ASP A 97 10.29 -10.99 -15.77
CA ASP A 97 9.60 -12.28 -15.85
C ASP A 97 9.42 -12.90 -14.45
N GLU A 98 10.44 -12.82 -13.59
CA GLU A 98 10.33 -13.26 -12.20
C GLU A 98 9.36 -12.41 -11.39
N LEU A 99 9.38 -11.07 -11.58
CA LEU A 99 8.44 -10.17 -10.92
C LEU A 99 6.99 -10.45 -11.33
N ASN A 100 6.76 -10.82 -12.60
CA ASN A 100 5.44 -11.25 -13.10
C ASN A 100 4.98 -12.58 -12.48
N ALA A 101 5.90 -13.52 -12.25
CA ALA A 101 5.58 -14.78 -11.57
C ALA A 101 5.17 -14.52 -10.12
N ILE A 102 5.89 -13.63 -9.42
CA ILE A 102 5.56 -13.18 -8.07
C ILE A 102 4.18 -12.49 -8.04
N LEU A 103 3.93 -11.58 -8.99
CA LEU A 103 2.64 -10.89 -9.11
C LEU A 103 1.47 -11.86 -9.35
N THR A 104 1.70 -12.89 -10.17
CA THR A 104 0.70 -13.95 -10.41
C THR A 104 0.41 -14.75 -9.14
N ARG A 105 1.45 -15.04 -8.33
CA ARG A 105 1.29 -15.70 -7.02
C ARG A 105 0.48 -14.84 -6.07
N ILE A 106 0.77 -13.54 -5.95
CA ILE A 106 -0.04 -12.60 -5.14
C ILE A 106 -1.50 -12.62 -5.60
N LYS A 107 -1.73 -12.56 -6.91
CA LYS A 107 -3.08 -12.51 -7.47
C LYS A 107 -3.88 -13.78 -7.20
N ASN A 108 -3.25 -14.95 -7.30
CA ASN A 108 -3.93 -16.23 -7.14
C ASN A 108 -4.07 -16.68 -5.69
N GLU A 109 -3.13 -16.33 -4.81
CA GLU A 109 -3.08 -16.84 -3.42
C GLU A 109 -3.57 -15.81 -2.39
N LEU A 110 -3.31 -14.52 -2.61
CA LEU A 110 -3.49 -13.49 -1.58
C LEU A 110 -4.67 -12.54 -1.84
N LEU A 111 -5.02 -12.27 -3.10
CA LEU A 111 -6.17 -11.44 -3.46
C LEU A 111 -7.56 -12.12 -3.39
N PRO A 112 -7.77 -13.45 -3.54
CA PRO A 112 -9.13 -14.00 -3.52
C PRO A 112 -9.85 -13.86 -2.17
N SER A 113 -9.11 -13.55 -1.09
CA SER A 113 -9.67 -13.32 0.25
C SER A 113 -10.06 -11.85 0.53
N THR A 114 -9.63 -10.89 -0.31
CA THR A 114 -9.88 -9.45 -0.08
C THR A 114 -11.10 -8.94 -0.83
N GLU A 115 -11.48 -9.56 -1.96
CA GLU A 115 -12.71 -9.19 -2.70
C GLU A 115 -14.02 -9.62 -2.02
N GLN A 116 -13.98 -10.45 -0.96
CA GLN A 116 -15.19 -10.91 -0.25
C GLN A 116 -15.57 -10.05 0.97
N HIS A 117 -14.81 -8.99 1.32
CA HIS A 117 -15.10 -8.16 2.50
C HIS A 117 -15.39 -6.69 2.14
N HIS A 118 -16.01 -6.45 1.00
CA HIS A 118 -16.55 -5.14 0.67
C HIS A 118 -17.99 -5.25 0.13
N ASP A 119 -18.90 -5.68 1.01
CA ASP A 119 -20.36 -5.42 0.90
C ASP A 119 -20.81 -4.66 2.17
#